data_AF-A0A8J8FI62-F1
#
_entry.id   AF-A0A8J8FI62-F1
#
_cell.length_a   1.000
_cell.length_b   1.000
_cell.length_c   1.000
_cell.angle_alpha   90.00
_cell.angle_beta   90.00
_cell.angle_gamma   90.00
#
_symmetry.space_group_name_H-M   'P 1'
#
loop_
_entity.id
_entity.type
_entity.pdbx_description
1 polymer ?
#
loop_
_entity_poly.entity_id
_entity_poly.type
_entity_poly.pdbx_seq_one_letter_code
_entity_poly.pdbx_strand_id
1 'polypeptide(L)'
;MKYILMVLTFFVGTIIPVQAVLNTRLGRQVGGPLMGSLMSFGVGMICLTLLNLGTNSTALMQLKPTATGPWYLWMGGVIGAIFVGFITWVNQEQGVALTFALVVSGQIFISLLIDHYGLFGSAVKTITLEKLAGAALIVAGIILIKK
;
A
#
# COMPACT_ATOMS: atom_id res chain seq x y z
N MET A 1 17.81 -11.40 13.17
CA MET A 1 16.75 -11.45 12.11
C MET A 1 15.78 -10.26 12.16
N LYS A 2 15.24 -9.85 13.33
CA LYS A 2 14.31 -8.71 13.45
C LYS A 2 14.78 -7.41 12.77
N TYR A 3 16.03 -7.00 13.02
CA TYR A 3 16.58 -5.78 12.40
C TYR A 3 16.76 -5.87 10.89
N ILE A 4 17.09 -7.05 10.35
CA ILE A 4 17.20 -7.27 8.90
C ILE A 4 15.83 -7.08 8.24
N LEU A 5 14.77 -7.63 8.83
CA LEU A 5 13.40 -7.44 8.32
C LEU A 5 12.96 -5.97 8.38
N MET A 6 13.36 -5.23 9.42
CA MET A 6 13.08 -3.79 9.51
C MET A 6 13.74 -3.00 8.37
N VAL A 7 15.03 -3.27 8.12
CA VAL A 7 15.79 -2.63 7.04
C VAL A 7 15.19 -2.97 5.67
N LEU A 8 14.87 -4.24 5.42
CA LEU A 8 14.22 -4.65 4.17
C LEU A 8 12.86 -3.98 3.98
N THR A 9 12.03 -3.93 5.04
CA THR A 9 10.71 -3.28 4.98
C THR A 9 10.84 -1.79 4.67
N PHE A 10 11.84 -1.12 5.25
CA PHE A 10 12.13 0.28 4.95
C PHE A 10 12.49 0.48 3.47
N PHE A 11 13.38 -0.34 2.91
CA PHE A 11 13.75 -0.25 1.50
C PHE A 11 12.60 -0.58 0.55
N VAL A 12 11.75 -1.55 0.89
CA VAL A 12 10.54 -1.83 0.09
C VAL A 12 9.59 -0.62 0.13
N GLY A 13 9.45 0.02 1.29
CA GLY A 13 8.64 1.23 1.45
C GLY A 13 9.10 2.40 0.57
N THR A 14 10.41 2.54 0.32
CA THR A 14 10.94 3.64 -0.52
C THR A 14 10.59 3.49 -2.00
N ILE A 15 10.17 2.31 -2.44
CA ILE A 15 9.79 2.03 -3.84
C ILE A 15 8.39 2.59 -4.16
N ILE A 16 7.49 2.70 -3.18
CA ILE A 16 6.09 3.10 -3.41
C ILE A 16 5.97 4.51 -4.02
N PRO A 17 6.70 5.53 -3.56
CA PRO A 17 6.73 6.83 -4.22
C PRO A 17 7.21 6.77 -5.68
N VAL A 18 8.19 5.92 -5.98
CA VAL A 18 8.68 5.73 -7.35
C VAL A 18 7.58 5.15 -8.24
N GLN A 19 6.86 4.13 -7.76
CA GLN A 19 5.71 3.56 -8.47
C GLN A 19 4.67 4.65 -8.77
N ALA A 20 4.35 5.49 -7.81
CA ALA A 20 3.37 6.54 -8.01
C ALA A 20 3.79 7.54 -9.09
N VAL A 21 5.06 7.95 -9.12
CA VAL A 21 5.60 8.81 -10.19
C VAL A 21 5.55 8.12 -11.56
N LEU A 22 5.92 6.83 -11.63
CA LEU A 22 5.87 6.07 -12.87
C LEU A 22 4.43 5.95 -13.40
N ASN A 23 3.47 5.67 -12.52
CA ASN A 23 2.04 5.60 -12.90
C ASN A 23 1.52 6.95 -13.39
N THR A 24 1.93 8.04 -12.74
CA THR A 24 1.56 9.40 -13.15
C THR A 24 2.12 9.73 -14.53
N ARG A 25 3.37 9.34 -14.82
CA ARG A 25 4.00 9.52 -16.14
C ARG A 25 3.34 8.66 -17.21
N LEU A 26 3.10 7.38 -16.91
CA LEU A 26 2.41 6.47 -17.82
C LEU A 26 1.01 7.00 -18.14
N GLY A 27 0.26 7.42 -17.12
CA GLY A 27 -1.08 7.99 -17.29
C GLY A 27 -1.12 9.21 -18.21
N ARG A 28 -0.08 10.05 -18.20
CA ARG A 28 0.05 11.19 -19.14
C ARG A 28 0.23 10.75 -20.60
N GLN A 29 0.79 9.57 -20.84
CA GLN A 29 1.03 9.02 -22.18
C GLN A 29 -0.19 8.26 -22.73
N VAL A 30 -0.96 7.61 -21.86
CA VAL A 30 -1.99 6.63 -22.27
C VAL A 30 -3.43 7.13 -22.09
N GLY A 31 -3.63 8.42 -21.83
CA GLY A 31 -4.95 9.05 -21.83
C GLY A 31 -5.60 9.26 -20.45
N GLY A 32 -4.85 9.16 -19.35
CA GLY A 32 -5.30 9.61 -18.03
C GLY A 32 -4.67 8.88 -16.83
N PRO A 33 -4.77 9.44 -15.61
CA PRO A 33 -4.20 8.85 -14.38
C PRO A 33 -4.69 7.42 -14.08
N LEU A 34 -5.98 7.16 -14.34
CA LEU A 34 -6.58 5.85 -14.11
C LEU A 34 -6.07 4.80 -15.09
N MET A 35 -5.89 5.17 -16.36
CA MET A 35 -5.37 4.25 -17.39
C MET A 35 -3.91 3.89 -17.13
N GLY A 36 -3.09 4.85 -16.68
CA GLY A 36 -1.72 4.57 -16.23
C GLY A 36 -1.68 3.59 -15.06
N SER A 37 -2.54 3.78 -14.07
CA SER A 37 -2.65 2.86 -12.92
C SER A 37 -3.11 1.46 -13.35
N LEU A 38 -4.10 1.38 -14.26
CA LEU A 38 -4.62 0.11 -14.79
C LEU A 38 -3.52 -0.68 -15.51
N MET A 39 -2.76 -0.04 -16.40
CA MET A 39 -1.65 -0.69 -17.11
C MET A 39 -0.57 -1.18 -16.15
N SER A 40 -0.17 -0.37 -15.16
CA SER A 40 0.80 -0.78 -14.14
C SER A 40 0.30 -1.96 -13.29
N PHE A 41 -0.99 -2.00 -12.96
CA PHE A 41 -1.58 -3.16 -12.27
C PHE A 41 -1.61 -4.40 -13.15
N GLY A 42 -1.83 -4.25 -14.46
CA GLY A 42 -1.71 -5.35 -15.43
C GLY A 42 -0.29 -5.93 -15.45
N VAL A 43 0.73 -5.08 -15.53
CA VAL A 43 2.14 -5.50 -15.44
C VAL A 43 2.42 -6.17 -14.09
N GLY A 44 1.94 -5.58 -12.99
CA GLY A 44 2.08 -6.13 -11.64
C GLY A 44 1.44 -7.52 -11.50
N MET A 45 0.25 -7.73 -12.08
CA MET A 45 -0.42 -9.02 -12.11
C MET A 45 0.40 -10.08 -12.84
N ILE A 46 0.98 -9.73 -14.00
CA ILE A 46 1.87 -10.62 -14.76
C ILE A 46 3.11 -10.96 -13.92
N CYS A 47 3.77 -9.96 -13.34
CA CYS A 47 4.94 -10.17 -12.49
C CYS A 47 4.63 -11.07 -11.29
N LEU A 48 3.53 -10.83 -10.56
CA LEU A 48 3.12 -11.66 -9.44
C LEU A 48 2.82 -13.11 -9.86
N THR A 49 2.19 -13.28 -11.03
CA THR A 49 1.92 -14.62 -11.58
C THR A 49 3.21 -15.37 -11.87
N LEU A 50 4.17 -14.73 -12.53
CA LEU A 50 5.48 -15.32 -12.84
C LEU A 50 6.29 -15.64 -11.57
N LEU A 51 6.30 -14.73 -10.59
CA LEU A 51 6.98 -14.96 -9.31
C LEU A 51 6.34 -16.12 -8.53
N ASN A 52 5.02 -16.23 -8.54
CA ASN A 52 4.30 -17.32 -7.91
C ASN A 52 4.62 -18.66 -8.59
N LEU A 53 4.70 -18.70 -9.92
CA LEU A 53 5.10 -19.90 -10.66
C LEU A 53 6.57 -20.28 -10.44
N GLY A 54 7.45 -19.29 -10.29
CA GLY A 54 8.87 -19.53 -9.99
C GLY A 54 9.13 -20.04 -8.58
N THR A 55 8.27 -19.71 -7.61
CA THR A 55 8.39 -20.16 -6.21
C THR A 55 7.57 -21.42 -5.92
N ASN A 56 6.45 -21.61 -6.61
CA ASN A 56 5.61 -22.80 -6.54
C ASN A 56 5.11 -23.15 -7.95
N SER A 57 5.81 -24.08 -8.60
CA SER A 57 5.49 -24.54 -9.97
C SER A 57 4.11 -25.19 -10.09
N THR A 58 3.54 -25.68 -8.97
CA THR A 58 2.20 -26.28 -8.92
C THR A 58 1.11 -25.32 -8.48
N ALA A 59 1.41 -24.03 -8.27
CA ALA A 59 0.48 -23.08 -7.67
C ALA A 59 -0.86 -22.96 -8.41
N LEU A 60 -0.84 -23.03 -9.75
CA LEU A 60 -2.07 -22.98 -10.56
C LEU A 60 -2.92 -24.24 -10.40
N MET A 61 -2.29 -25.40 -10.21
CA MET A 61 -2.98 -26.68 -10.02
C MET A 61 -3.54 -26.82 -8.59
N GLN A 62 -2.98 -26.07 -7.63
CA GLN A 62 -3.41 -26.01 -6.24
C GLN A 62 -4.42 -24.88 -5.96
N LEU A 63 -4.91 -24.19 -7.00
CA LEU A 63 -5.91 -23.14 -6.84
C LEU A 63 -7.17 -23.72 -6.19
N LYS A 64 -7.44 -23.27 -4.97
CA LYS A 64 -8.69 -23.59 -4.28
C LYS A 64 -9.81 -22.69 -4.82
N PRO A 65 -11.04 -23.21 -4.95
CA PRO A 65 -12.18 -22.38 -5.28
C PRO A 65 -12.31 -21.23 -4.28
N THR A 66 -12.21 -20.01 -4.77
CA THR A 66 -12.31 -18.79 -3.95
C THR A 66 -13.77 -18.32 -3.81
N ALA A 67 -14.69 -18.90 -4.57
CA ALA A 67 -16.13 -18.59 -4.55
C ALA A 67 -16.81 -18.95 -3.20
N THR A 68 -16.22 -19.84 -2.40
CA THR A 68 -16.73 -20.22 -1.08
C THR A 68 -16.11 -19.42 0.06
N GLY A 69 -15.14 -18.56 -0.22
CA GLY A 69 -14.48 -17.70 0.77
C GLY A 69 -15.26 -16.41 1.05
N PRO A 70 -14.96 -15.69 2.14
CA PRO A 70 -15.60 -14.42 2.43
C PRO A 70 -15.36 -13.39 1.31
N TRP A 71 -16.45 -12.82 0.76
CA TRP A 71 -16.38 -11.90 -0.39
C TRP A 71 -15.53 -10.66 -0.12
N TYR A 72 -15.46 -10.20 1.14
CA TYR A 72 -14.72 -9.00 1.51
C TYR A 72 -13.19 -9.16 1.31
N LEU A 73 -12.66 -10.38 1.16
CA LEU A 73 -11.24 -10.58 0.88
C LEU A 73 -10.83 -9.98 -0.47
N TRP A 74 -11.76 -9.92 -1.42
CA TRP A 74 -11.55 -9.30 -2.73
C TRP A 74 -11.51 -7.77 -2.68
N MET A 75 -11.98 -7.17 -1.57
CA MET A 75 -11.91 -5.72 -1.38
C MET A 75 -10.48 -5.20 -1.35
N GLY A 76 -9.48 -6.05 -1.06
CA GLY A 76 -8.07 -5.66 -1.13
C GLY A 76 -7.69 -5.13 -2.51
N GLY A 77 -8.18 -5.75 -3.58
CA GLY A 77 -7.96 -5.28 -4.96
C GLY A 77 -8.64 -3.94 -5.24
N VAL A 78 -9.88 -3.78 -4.78
CA VAL A 78 -10.66 -2.54 -4.92
C VAL A 78 -9.99 -1.38 -4.18
N ILE A 79 -9.59 -1.60 -2.92
CA ILE A 79 -8.89 -0.60 -2.09
C ILE A 79 -7.56 -0.23 -2.73
N GLY A 80 -6.80 -1.20 -3.25
CA GLY A 80 -5.54 -0.96 -3.95
C GLY A 80 -5.72 -0.11 -5.22
N ALA A 81 -6.75 -0.40 -6.02
CA ALA A 81 -7.06 0.37 -7.22
C ALA A 81 -7.46 1.82 -6.89
N ILE A 82 -8.32 2.02 -5.88
CA ILE A 82 -8.69 3.36 -5.39
C ILE A 82 -7.45 4.11 -4.90
N PHE A 83 -6.62 3.47 -4.07
CA PHE A 83 -5.41 4.05 -3.52
C PHE A 83 -4.45 4.52 -4.60
N VAL A 84 -4.11 3.65 -5.56
CA VAL A 84 -3.13 4.00 -6.60
C VAL A 84 -3.72 4.99 -7.61
N GLY A 85 -4.99 4.85 -7.99
CA GLY A 85 -5.66 5.81 -8.86
C GLY A 85 -5.69 7.22 -8.25
N PHE A 86 -6.06 7.32 -6.97
CA PHE A 86 -6.09 8.59 -6.24
C PHE A 86 -4.70 9.21 -6.09
N ILE A 87 -3.70 8.42 -5.68
CA ILE A 87 -2.32 8.93 -5.51
C ILE A 87 -1.72 9.40 -6.84
N THR A 88 -2.00 8.67 -7.92
CA THR A 88 -1.52 9.02 -9.26
C THR A 88 -2.06 10.38 -9.73
N TRP A 89 -3.29 10.71 -9.33
CA TRP A 89 -3.92 11.99 -9.59
C TRP A 89 -3.39 13.09 -8.65
N VAL A 90 -3.50 12.90 -7.33
CA VAL A 90 -3.18 13.94 -6.32
C VAL A 90 -1.68 14.30 -6.27
N ASN A 91 -0.79 13.39 -6.65
CA ASN A 91 0.65 13.65 -6.74
C ASN A 91 0.98 14.80 -7.70
N GLN A 92 0.15 15.04 -8.72
CA GLN A 92 0.33 16.15 -9.64
C GLN A 92 -0.01 17.50 -9.01
N GLU A 93 -0.86 17.52 -7.97
CA GLU A 93 -1.35 18.75 -7.33
C GLU A 93 -0.55 19.13 -6.08
N GLN A 94 -0.24 18.16 -5.21
CA GLN A 94 0.34 18.42 -3.88
C GLN A 94 1.81 18.00 -3.74
N GLY A 95 2.38 17.36 -4.77
CA GLY A 95 3.72 16.80 -4.73
C GLY A 95 3.82 15.48 -3.96
N VAL A 96 4.86 14.72 -4.27
CA VAL A 96 5.04 13.34 -3.79
C VAL A 96 5.32 13.29 -2.29
N ALA A 97 6.15 14.20 -1.77
CA ALA A 97 6.56 14.21 -0.36
C ALA A 97 5.36 14.41 0.59
N LEU A 98 4.54 15.42 0.33
CA LEU A 98 3.34 15.69 1.14
C LEU A 98 2.30 14.57 1.02
N THR A 99 2.09 14.05 -0.19
CA THR A 99 1.15 12.94 -0.43
C THR A 99 1.51 11.71 0.40
N PHE A 100 2.78 11.28 0.37
CA PHE A 100 3.20 10.08 1.11
C PHE A 100 3.30 10.32 2.62
N ALA A 101 3.60 11.55 3.06
CA ALA A 101 3.54 11.89 4.48
C ALA A 101 2.10 11.73 5.03
N LEU A 102 1.10 12.22 4.29
CA LEU A 102 -0.32 12.05 4.64
C LEU A 102 -0.77 10.60 4.58
N VAL A 103 -0.37 9.85 3.55
CA VAL A 103 -0.68 8.41 3.41
C VAL A 103 -0.16 7.61 4.60
N VAL A 104 1.12 7.79 4.96
CA VAL A 104 1.74 7.05 6.07
C VAL A 104 1.05 7.39 7.40
N SER A 105 0.69 8.66 7.61
CA SER A 105 -0.07 9.07 8.80
C SER A 105 -1.42 8.38 8.90
N GLY A 106 -2.20 8.36 7.81
CA GLY A 106 -3.49 7.65 7.77
C GLY A 106 -3.34 6.14 7.98
N GLN A 107 -2.30 5.54 7.39
CA GLN A 107 -1.98 4.10 7.56
C GLN A 107 -1.66 3.76 9.02
N ILE A 108 -0.94 4.62 9.74
CA ILE A 108 -0.62 4.41 11.15
C ILE A 108 -1.87 4.55 12.01
N PHE A 109 -2.70 5.56 11.76
CA PHE A 109 -3.96 5.74 12.47
C PHE A 109 -4.86 4.52 12.36
N ILE A 110 -5.12 4.03 11.14
CA ILE A 110 -5.97 2.84 10.95
C ILE A 110 -5.31 1.57 11.48
N SER A 111 -3.98 1.43 11.38
CA SER A 111 -3.23 0.29 11.91
C SER A 111 -3.36 0.19 13.43
N LEU A 112 -3.31 1.32 14.15
CA LEU A 112 -3.53 1.35 15.60
C LEU A 112 -4.95 0.92 15.97
N LEU A 113 -5.96 1.32 15.19
CA LEU A 113 -7.35 0.88 15.41
C LEU A 113 -7.52 -0.63 15.14
N ILE A 114 -6.93 -1.13 14.06
CA ILE A 114 -6.95 -2.56 13.72
C ILE A 114 -6.30 -3.38 14.83
N ASP A 115 -5.11 -2.97 15.28
CA ASP A 115 -4.38 -3.64 16.37
C ASP A 115 -5.15 -3.56 17.70
N HIS A 116 -5.77 -2.43 18.02
CA HIS A 116 -6.45 -2.21 19.30
C HIS A 116 -7.74 -3.00 19.43
N TYR A 117 -8.54 -3.06 18.37
CA TYR A 117 -9.84 -3.76 18.37
C TYR A 117 -9.74 -5.20 17.87
N GLY A 118 -8.56 -5.68 17.45
CA GLY A 118 -8.40 -7.03 16.89
C GLY A 118 -9.15 -7.21 15.57
N LEU A 119 -9.32 -6.15 14.79
CA LEU A 119 -10.13 -6.17 13.57
C LEU A 119 -9.55 -7.18 12.57
N PHE A 120 -10.43 -7.85 11.83
CA PHE A 120 -10.06 -8.86 10.83
C PHE A 120 -9.30 -10.07 11.40
N GLY A 121 -9.50 -10.38 12.68
CA GLY A 121 -8.82 -11.50 13.35
C GLY A 121 -7.36 -11.21 13.70
N SER A 122 -6.96 -9.93 13.71
CA SER A 122 -5.64 -9.51 14.17
C SER A 122 -5.50 -9.73 15.68
N ALA A 123 -4.26 -9.94 16.14
CA ALA A 123 -3.99 -10.06 17.57
C ALA A 123 -4.22 -8.70 18.25
N VAL A 124 -5.08 -8.68 19.28
CA VAL A 124 -5.35 -7.49 20.09
C VAL A 124 -4.06 -7.03 20.76
N LYS A 125 -3.66 -5.77 20.51
CA LYS A 125 -2.50 -5.14 21.12
C LYS A 125 -2.94 -3.87 21.86
N THR A 126 -2.38 -3.68 23.05
CA THR A 126 -2.54 -2.44 23.79
C THR A 126 -1.85 -1.28 23.06
N ILE A 127 -2.55 -0.16 22.95
CA ILE A 127 -1.95 1.08 22.48
C ILE A 127 -1.08 1.62 23.63
N THR A 128 0.23 1.68 23.42
CA THR A 128 1.16 2.23 24.39
C THR A 128 1.37 3.73 24.16
N LEU A 129 1.84 4.44 25.19
CA LEU A 129 2.13 5.86 25.10
C LEU A 129 3.21 6.15 24.04
N GLU A 130 4.18 5.26 23.85
CA GLU A 130 5.23 5.46 22.84
C GLU A 130 4.67 5.40 21.42
N LYS A 131 3.67 4.53 21.15
CA LYS A 131 3.01 4.47 19.84
C LYS A 131 2.23 5.75 19.54
N LEU A 132 1.54 6.30 20.55
CA LEU A 132 0.84 7.57 20.42
C LEU A 132 1.81 8.73 20.19
N ALA A 133 2.92 8.77 20.94
CA ALA A 133 3.97 9.76 20.73
C ALA A 133 4.58 9.67 19.32
N GLY A 134 4.86 8.45 18.84
CA GLY A 134 5.34 8.22 17.48
C GLY A 134 4.36 8.69 16.40
N ALA A 135 3.06 8.39 16.57
CA ALA A 135 2.02 8.88 15.66
C ALA A 135 1.94 10.42 15.67
N ALA A 136 2.03 11.04 16.85
CA ALA A 136 2.04 12.50 16.99
C ALA A 136 3.26 13.14 16.29
N LEU A 137 4.43 12.53 16.38
CA LEU A 137 5.64 12.99 15.67
C LEU A 137 5.49 12.94 14.15
N ILE A 138 4.79 11.93 13.62
CA ILE A 138 4.53 11.82 12.18
C ILE A 138 3.58 12.92 11.72
N VAL A 139 2.53 13.21 12.51
CA VAL A 139 1.63 14.34 12.25
C VAL A 139 2.38 15.67 12.31
N ALA A 140 3.26 15.86 13.29
CA ALA A 140 4.12 17.04 13.36
C ALA A 140 5.04 17.16 12.13
N GLY A 141 5.59 16.04 11.65
CA GLY A 141 6.37 15.98 10.43
C GLY A 141 5.59 16.45 9.18
N ILE A 142 4.31 16.10 9.06
CA ILE A 142 3.45 16.59 7.96
C ILE A 142 3.34 18.12 7.99
N ILE A 143 3.19 18.73 9.17
CA ILE A 143 3.09 20.20 9.31
C ILE A 143 4.37 20.88 8.82
N LEU A 144 5.52 20.26 9.04
CA LEU A 144 6.81 20.75 8.56
C LEU A 144 7.00 20.53 7.05
N ILE A 145 6.61 19.38 6.52
CA ILE A 145 6.72 19.06 5.08
C ILE A 145 5.78 19.94 4.24
N LYS A 146 4.63 20.32 4.78
CA LYS A 146 3.66 21.19 4.11
C LYS A 146 4.21 22.61 3.91
N LYS A 147 5.09 23.09 4.79
CA LYS A 147 5.68 24.43 4.71
C LYS A 147 6.82 24.48 3.70
#